data_AF-A0A7Y4RS93-F1
#
_entry.id   AF-A0A7Y4RS93-F1
#
_cell.length_a   1.000
_cell.length_b   1.000
_cell.length_c   1.000
_cell.angle_alpha   90.00
_cell.angle_beta   90.00
_cell.angle_gamma   90.00
#
_symmetry.space_group_name_H-M   'P 1'
#
loop_
_entity.id
_entity.type
_entity.pdbx_description
1 polymer ?
#
loop_
_entity_poly.entity_id
_entity_poly.type
_entity_poly.pdbx_seq_one_letter_code
_entity_poly.pdbx_strand_id
1 'polypeptide(L)'
;MKVLFVCTGNTCRSPMAEAMLRRAAIEAGIAGIEVSSAGIGAWEGAAASEGAYLVLLEKGLDLSGHRARLLTRELVEGADLVLTMA
;
A
#
# COMPACT_ATOMS: atom_id res chain seq x y z
N MET A 1 8.21 -6.16 -11.94
CA MET A 1 7.88 -4.74 -11.84
C MET A 1 7.49 -4.43 -10.41
N LYS A 2 8.15 -3.47 -9.78
CA LYS A 2 7.95 -3.05 -8.38
C LYS A 2 7.20 -1.71 -8.35
N VAL A 3 5.99 -1.73 -7.79
CA VAL A 3 5.12 -0.55 -7.63
C VAL A 3 5.09 -0.12 -6.18
N LEU A 4 5.37 1.15 -5.92
CA LEU A 4 5.32 1.77 -4.60
C LEU A 4 4.22 2.84 -4.53
N PHE A 5 3.23 2.63 -3.67
CA PHE A 5 2.23 3.66 -3.35
C PHE A 5 2.69 4.54 -2.18
N VAL A 6 2.59 5.86 -2.35
CA VAL A 6 2.99 6.83 -1.33
C VAL A 6 1.82 7.73 -0.96
N CYS A 7 1.51 7.81 0.33
CA CYS A 7 0.60 8.83 0.88
C CYS A 7 1.24 9.52 2.08
N THR A 8 0.48 10.31 2.85
CA THR A 8 1.03 11.00 4.03
C THR A 8 1.37 10.03 5.15
N GLY A 9 0.38 9.32 5.70
CA GLY A 9 0.55 8.53 6.93
C GLY A 9 0.78 7.04 6.74
N ASN A 10 0.65 6.51 5.52
CA ASN A 10 0.64 5.07 5.24
C ASN A 10 -0.37 4.25 6.08
N THR A 11 -1.49 4.87 6.46
CA THR A 11 -2.55 4.21 7.26
C THR A 11 -3.88 4.12 6.52
N CYS A 12 -4.14 4.95 5.50
CA CYS A 12 -5.40 4.94 4.76
C CYS A 12 -5.18 4.62 3.27
N ARG A 13 -4.82 5.63 2.48
CA ARG A 13 -4.88 5.57 1.01
C ARG A 13 -3.89 4.59 0.38
N SER A 14 -2.61 4.68 0.74
CA SER A 14 -1.57 3.81 0.15
C SER A 14 -1.69 2.33 0.52
N PRO A 15 -2.02 1.91 1.77
CA PRO A 15 -2.27 0.48 2.04
C PRO A 15 -3.52 -0.05 1.34
N MET A 16 -4.56 0.78 1.17
CA MET A 16 -5.72 0.38 0.38
C MET A 16 -5.36 0.11 -1.08
N ALA A 17 -4.63 1.06 -1.69
CA ALA A 17 -4.18 0.93 -3.08
C ALA A 17 -3.27 -0.29 -3.29
N GLU A 18 -2.38 -0.59 -2.33
CA GLU A 18 -1.56 -1.80 -2.34
C GLU A 18 -2.40 -3.07 -2.38
N ALA A 19 -3.36 -3.23 -1.45
CA ALA A 19 -4.21 -4.41 -1.39
C ALA A 19 -5.08 -4.57 -2.65
N MET A 20 -5.63 -3.46 -3.15
CA MET A 20 -6.46 -3.45 -4.36
C MET A 20 -5.66 -3.79 -5.62
N LEU A 21 -4.47 -3.22 -5.82
CA LEU A 21 -3.64 -3.53 -6.99
C LEU A 21 -3.16 -4.98 -6.95
N ARG A 22 -2.77 -5.47 -5.76
CA ARG A 22 -2.38 -6.87 -5.57
C ARG A 22 -3.51 -7.82 -5.98
N ARG A 23 -4.76 -7.54 -5.55
CA ARG A 23 -5.94 -8.32 -5.96
C ARG A 23 -6.18 -8.24 -7.46
N ALA A 24 -6.18 -7.03 -8.04
CA ALA A 24 -6.44 -6.83 -9.45
C ALA A 24 -5.42 -7.53 -10.35
N ALA A 25 -4.13 -7.54 -9.97
CA ALA A 25 -3.09 -8.25 -10.70
C ALA A 25 -3.33 -9.78 -10.71
N ILE A 26 -3.74 -10.34 -9.57
CA ILE A 26 -4.09 -11.76 -9.45
C ILE A 26 -5.31 -12.09 -10.34
N GLU A 27 -6.37 -11.30 -10.24
CA GLU A 27 -7.61 -11.50 -11.02
C GLU A 27 -7.38 -11.37 -12.53
N ALA A 28 -6.48 -10.48 -12.94
CA ALA A 28 -6.09 -10.31 -14.34
C ALA A 28 -5.07 -11.36 -14.83
N GLY A 29 -4.59 -12.25 -13.97
CA GLY A 29 -3.55 -13.23 -14.32
C GLY A 29 -2.19 -12.62 -14.64
N ILE A 30 -1.91 -11.41 -14.15
CA ILE A 30 -0.66 -10.68 -14.41
C ILE A 30 0.37 -11.07 -13.34
N ALA A 31 1.38 -11.83 -13.75
CA ALA A 31 2.50 -12.21 -12.89
C ALA A 31 3.60 -11.14 -12.86
N GLY A 32 4.47 -11.21 -11.85
CA GLY A 32 5.68 -10.38 -11.76
C GLY A 32 5.45 -8.94 -11.30
N ILE A 33 4.26 -8.60 -10.80
CA ILE A 33 3.99 -7.32 -10.12
C ILE A 33 4.19 -7.51 -8.62
N GLU A 34 5.17 -6.81 -8.08
CA GLU A 34 5.39 -6.65 -6.64
C GLU A 34 4.83 -5.27 -6.23
N VAL A 35 3.92 -5.25 -5.25
CA VAL A 35 3.30 -4.02 -4.78
C VAL A 35 3.69 -3.80 -3.32
N SER A 36 3.98 -2.55 -2.97
CA SER A 36 4.19 -2.12 -1.59
C SER A 36 3.74 -0.67 -1.38
N SER A 37 3.65 -0.24 -0.12
CA SER A 37 3.26 1.12 0.22
C SER A 37 4.17 1.74 1.28
N ALA A 38 4.22 3.07 1.35
CA ALA A 38 4.93 3.83 2.38
C ALA A 38 4.27 5.21 2.59
N GLY A 39 4.77 5.96 3.58
CA GLY A 39 4.26 7.31 3.88
C GLY A 39 5.35 8.31 4.18
N ILE A 40 5.16 9.56 3.77
CA ILE A 40 6.15 10.65 3.98
C ILE A 40 6.19 11.16 5.44
N GLY A 41 5.15 10.87 6.21
CA GLY A 41 5.04 11.19 7.64
C GLY A 41 4.35 10.05 8.39
N ALA A 42 4.72 8.82 8.06
CA ALA A 42 4.16 7.63 8.69
C ALA A 42 4.66 7.49 10.13
N TRP A 43 3.77 7.04 11.01
CA TRP A 43 4.18 6.51 12.30
C TRP A 43 4.52 5.04 12.13
N GLU A 44 5.81 4.70 12.23
CA GLU A 44 6.31 3.34 12.01
C GLU A 44 5.57 2.31 12.87
N GLY A 45 5.08 1.24 12.25
CA GLY A 45 4.35 0.16 12.92
C GLY A 45 2.88 0.46 13.23
N ALA A 46 2.37 1.66 12.94
CA ALA A 46 0.95 1.94 13.13
C ALA A 46 0.07 1.03 12.26
N ALA A 47 -1.08 0.62 12.79
CA ALA A 47 -2.07 -0.13 12.02
C ALA A 47 -2.69 0.74 10.91
N ALA A 48 -3.36 0.10 9.95
CA ALA A 48 -4.26 0.81 9.07
C ALA A 48 -5.33 1.56 9.88
N SER A 49 -5.82 2.69 9.36
CA SER A 49 -6.94 3.38 9.98
C SER A 49 -8.17 2.48 9.97
N GLU A 50 -9.01 2.61 10.98
CA GLU A 50 -10.22 1.82 11.11
C GLU A 50 -11.12 1.93 9.87
N GLY A 51 -11.31 3.14 9.35
CA GLY A 51 -12.09 3.35 8.13
C GLY A 51 -11.52 2.64 6.90
N ALA A 52 -10.20 2.66 6.70
CA ALA A 52 -9.56 1.96 5.60
C ALA A 52 -9.67 0.43 5.74
N TYR A 53 -9.53 -0.07 6.97
CA TYR A 53 -9.73 -1.48 7.30
C TYR A 53 -11.16 -1.94 7.01
N LEU A 54 -12.17 -1.24 7.54
CA LEU A 54 -13.58 -1.60 7.36
C LEU A 54 -13.99 -1.57 5.89
N VAL A 55 -13.65 -0.51 5.16
CA VAL A 55 -13.99 -0.37 3.73
C VAL A 55 -13.37 -1.48 2.87
N LEU A 56 -12.15 -1.92 3.18
CA LEU A 56 -11.54 -3.03 2.46
C LEU A 56 -12.05 -4.39 2.91
N LEU A 57 -12.37 -4.56 4.18
CA LEU A 57 -12.95 -5.79 4.69
C LEU A 57 -14.31 -6.08 4.02
N GLU A 58 -15.15 -5.05 3.84
CA GLU A 58 -16.39 -5.14 3.07
C GLU A 58 -16.18 -5.60 1.61
N LYS A 59 -14.98 -5.36 1.07
CA LYS A 59 -14.56 -5.79 -0.28
C LYS A 59 -13.79 -7.11 -0.30
N GLY A 60 -13.72 -7.83 0.83
CA GLY A 60 -12.99 -9.09 0.94
C GLY A 60 -11.46 -8.93 0.90
N LEU A 61 -10.95 -7.79 1.34
CA LEU A 61 -9.52 -7.49 1.47
C LEU A 61 -9.18 -7.18 2.93
N ASP A 62 -8.26 -7.95 3.51
CA ASP A 62 -7.86 -7.78 4.90
C ASP A 62 -6.61 -6.89 5.03
N LEU A 63 -6.71 -5.82 5.82
CA LEU A 63 -5.60 -4.93 6.19
C LEU A 63 -5.09 -5.14 7.62
N SER A 64 -5.56 -6.15 8.36
CA SER A 64 -5.17 -6.40 9.76
C SER A 64 -3.65 -6.57 9.95
N GLY A 65 -2.99 -7.14 8.95
CA GLY A 65 -1.53 -7.32 8.90
C GLY A 65 -0.75 -6.08 8.46
N HIS A 66 -1.41 -5.03 7.97
CA HIS A 66 -0.73 -3.83 7.48
C HIS A 66 -0.03 -3.09 8.63
N ARG A 67 1.20 -2.65 8.37
CA ARG A 67 1.97 -1.82 9.29
C ARG A 67 2.55 -0.65 8.51
N ALA A 68 2.22 0.55 8.97
CA ALA A 68 2.71 1.78 8.39
C ALA A 68 4.24 1.83 8.48
N ARG A 69 4.90 2.32 7.43
CA ARG A 69 6.34 2.52 7.38
C ARG A 69 6.70 3.84 6.72
N LEU A 70 7.81 4.44 7.17
CA LEU A 70 8.29 5.68 6.61
C LEU A 70 8.85 5.46 5.20
N LEU A 71 8.61 6.42 4.30
CA LEU A 71 9.24 6.41 2.99
C LEU A 71 10.75 6.66 3.15
N THR A 72 11.56 5.76 2.59
CA THR A 72 13.02 5.90 2.57
C THR A 72 13.52 6.02 1.13
N ARG A 73 14.77 6.47 0.98
CA ARG A 73 15.44 6.55 -0.32
C ARG A 73 15.51 5.19 -1.01
N GLU A 74 15.83 4.16 -0.24
CA GLU A 74 16.01 2.79 -0.73
C GLU A 74 14.70 2.21 -1.27
N LEU A 75 13.56 2.56 -0.66
CA LEU A 75 12.24 2.18 -1.17
C LEU A 75 11.95 2.82 -2.52
N VAL A 76 12.32 4.09 -2.70
CA VAL A 76 12.14 4.82 -3.96
C VAL A 76 13.06 4.26 -5.04
N GLU A 77 14.34 4.09 -4.73
CA GLU A 77 15.35 3.57 -5.67
C GLU A 77 15.08 2.11 -6.05
N GLY A 78 14.42 1.33 -5.19
CA GLY A 78 14.02 -0.04 -5.46
C GLY A 78 12.71 -0.20 -6.25
N ALA A 79 11.98 0.88 -6.53
CA ALA A 79 10.71 0.83 -7.25
C ALA A 79 10.89 1.19 -8.74
N ASP A 80 10.20 0.46 -9.62
CA ASP A 80 10.11 0.80 -11.05
C ASP A 80 9.08 1.93 -11.29
N LEU A 81 8.08 2.03 -10.41
CA LEU A 81 7.03 3.03 -10.46
C LEU A 81 6.62 3.48 -9.06
N VAL A 82 6.62 4.80 -8.83
CA VAL A 82 6.15 5.43 -7.59
C VAL A 82 4.86 6.20 -7.88
N LEU A 83 3.78 5.88 -7.17
CA LEU A 83 2.47 6.51 -7.31
C LEU A 83 2.13 7.31 -6.04
N THR A 84 2.14 8.64 -6.16
CA THR A 84 1.85 9.56 -5.06
C THR A 84 0.38 9.93 -4.99
N MET A 85 -0.13 10.17 -3.79
CA MET A 85 -1.54 10.54 -3.57
C MET A 85 -1.66 11.94 -2.95
N ALA A 86 -2.51 12.78 -3.57
CA ALA A 86 -2.93 14.08 -3.05
C ALA A 86 -3.89 13.89 -1.86
#